data_AF-A0A2S7W9S4-F1
#
_entry.id   AF-A0A2S7W9S4-F1
#
_cell.length_a   1.000
_cell.length_b   1.000
_cell.length_c   1.000
_cell.angle_alpha   90.00
_cell.angle_beta   90.00
_cell.angle_gamma   90.00
#
_symmetry.space_group_name_H-M   'P 1'
#
loop_
_entity.id
_entity.type
_entity.pdbx_description
1 polymer ?
#
loop_
_entity_poly.entity_id
_entity_poly.type
_entity_poly.pdbx_seq_one_letter_code
_entity_poly.pdbx_strand_id
1 'polypeptide(L)'
;MKKISLVIASLFLSVGIFAQEDFGTGLKFDQRLYEETPQSVPLITRSFEALPKSFSLKGYAPTPQSQGRQGSCVGWASAFGARTIANAIKNNWQYNTSMINQNTFSPAFVYNQIRVNNNCEGAYIENAMKLLNTYGAAKLNEFPYTDQNCTSTPSSYVYSSASQHKIITYERLARWDNPVNLVGKVKKAISTKNPVVIGLFQYNSLILDANKVWIPNTGSNGHAMVVVGYDDNMAGGAFEIMNSWGTSFGNNGFFWMRYADFERQVKTAYVLIDKSDENNNNNNNNNNNNNININNNITVVSNKLGGELTLKLSTGENMPIKLSEGATRNFNIVKATNSTYKVTTSYTSGTQFRIYLKSKQRGYVYLIGYGSSDKSVNKLYPFDNFSDYFNYVDSEIALPNEDYFIEFDNKPGRDILCVLYSKEKLNIDDIVNKARSSSSDFVSNVKGALSSSMFKGTDVTFSSSKISFDASSKSTSEKVVPIFIEMNHQ
;
A
#
# COMPACT_ATOMS: atom_id res chain seq x y z
N MET A 1 38.41 79.25 -23.45
CA MET A 1 38.90 78.02 -22.79
C MET A 1 37.70 77.22 -22.30
N LYS A 2 37.44 76.07 -22.92
CA LYS A 2 36.28 75.20 -22.66
C LYS A 2 36.53 74.40 -21.38
N LYS A 3 35.58 74.42 -20.43
CA LYS A 3 35.60 73.54 -19.25
C LYS A 3 35.11 72.15 -19.66
N ILE A 4 35.97 71.15 -19.47
CA ILE A 4 35.70 69.73 -19.72
C ILE A 4 35.20 69.11 -18.41
N SER A 5 34.07 68.42 -18.49
CA SER A 5 33.47 67.58 -17.45
C SER A 5 34.31 66.33 -17.15
N LEU A 6 34.30 65.87 -15.90
CA LEU A 6 34.53 64.45 -15.59
C LEU A 6 33.60 64.05 -14.44
N VAL A 7 32.53 63.33 -14.77
CA VAL A 7 31.68 62.60 -13.82
C VAL A 7 32.08 61.14 -13.93
N ILE A 8 32.66 60.58 -12.87
CA ILE A 8 32.98 59.16 -12.76
C ILE A 8 31.74 58.47 -12.18
N ALA A 9 31.01 57.73 -13.02
CA ALA A 9 29.96 56.82 -12.61
C ALA A 9 30.57 55.42 -12.39
N SER A 10 30.67 54.98 -11.15
CA SER A 10 31.03 53.61 -10.79
C SER A 10 29.83 52.68 -10.98
N LEU A 11 29.81 51.92 -12.07
CA LEU A 11 28.90 50.79 -12.23
C LEU A 11 29.37 49.63 -11.33
N PHE A 12 28.64 49.34 -10.25
CA PHE A 12 28.71 48.05 -9.59
C PHE A 12 27.93 47.03 -10.44
N LEU A 13 28.63 46.23 -11.25
CA LEU A 13 28.08 44.98 -11.77
C LEU A 13 28.01 43.97 -10.62
N SER A 14 26.84 43.79 -10.03
CA SER A 14 26.54 42.62 -9.21
C SER A 14 26.38 41.40 -10.13
N VAL A 15 27.49 40.73 -10.40
CA VAL A 15 27.46 39.39 -11.00
C VAL A 15 26.91 38.45 -9.93
N GLY A 16 25.62 38.15 -10.00
CA GLY A 16 25.01 37.08 -9.21
C GLY A 16 25.62 35.76 -9.63
N ILE A 17 26.65 35.31 -8.90
CA ILE A 17 27.12 33.94 -8.97
C ILE A 17 26.01 33.09 -8.36
N PHE A 18 25.14 32.53 -9.20
CA PHE A 18 24.32 31.40 -8.79
C PHE A 18 25.30 30.24 -8.52
N ALA A 19 25.70 30.06 -7.28
CA ALA A 19 26.37 28.85 -6.85
C ALA A 19 25.45 27.68 -7.20
N GLN A 20 25.92 26.76 -8.04
CA GLN A 20 25.24 25.51 -8.29
C GLN A 20 25.14 24.78 -6.93
N GLU A 21 23.95 24.71 -6.35
CA GLU A 21 23.74 23.95 -5.11
C GLU A 21 24.05 22.48 -5.40
N ASP A 22 25.13 21.96 -4.81
CA ASP A 22 25.41 20.53 -4.84
C ASP A 22 24.40 19.82 -3.93
N PHE A 23 23.55 18.99 -4.53
CA PHE A 23 22.59 18.19 -3.78
C PHE A 23 23.10 16.79 -3.52
N GLY A 24 22.93 16.31 -2.28
CA GLY A 24 23.31 14.97 -1.89
C GLY A 24 22.40 13.90 -2.50
N THR A 25 22.97 12.72 -2.72
CA THR A 25 22.21 11.48 -2.98
C THR A 25 22.75 10.39 -2.06
N GLY A 26 21.93 9.41 -1.71
CA GLY A 26 22.34 8.42 -0.70
C GLY A 26 21.48 7.17 -0.69
N LEU A 27 20.76 6.88 -1.76
CA LEU A 27 20.03 5.63 -1.81
C LEU A 27 21.00 4.48 -2.04
N LYS A 28 21.00 3.52 -1.12
CA LYS A 28 21.67 2.23 -1.23
C LYS A 28 20.65 1.16 -1.62
N PHE A 29 21.14 0.06 -2.16
CA PHE A 29 20.30 -0.98 -2.73
C PHE A 29 20.82 -2.36 -2.37
N ASP A 30 19.90 -3.26 -2.06
CA ASP A 30 20.16 -4.66 -1.75
C ASP A 30 18.97 -5.47 -2.26
N GLN A 31 19.21 -6.35 -3.24
CA GLN A 31 18.16 -7.16 -3.84
C GLN A 31 17.44 -8.04 -2.81
N ARG A 32 18.18 -8.60 -1.85
CA ARG A 32 17.62 -9.47 -0.82
C ARG A 32 16.70 -8.66 0.09
N LEU A 33 17.11 -7.47 0.54
CA LEU A 33 16.23 -6.60 1.34
C LEU A 33 14.95 -6.24 0.58
N TYR A 34 15.07 -5.93 -0.71
CA TYR A 34 13.89 -5.66 -1.53
C TYR A 34 12.95 -6.87 -1.58
N GLU A 35 13.47 -8.05 -1.90
CA GLU A 35 12.66 -9.26 -2.07
C GLU A 35 12.06 -9.82 -0.76
N GLU A 36 12.69 -9.52 0.39
CA GLU A 36 12.14 -9.76 1.73
C GLU A 36 10.90 -8.89 2.03
N THR A 37 10.74 -7.74 1.35
CA THR A 37 9.53 -6.93 1.48
C THR A 37 8.33 -7.62 0.82
N PRO A 38 7.16 -7.71 1.49
CA PRO A 38 5.98 -8.30 0.91
C PRO A 38 5.61 -7.64 -0.43
N GLN A 39 5.35 -8.45 -1.45
CA GLN A 39 4.92 -7.97 -2.75
C GLN A 39 3.43 -7.67 -2.75
N SER A 40 3.04 -6.55 -3.36
CA SER A 40 1.63 -6.23 -3.52
C SER A 40 0.89 -7.33 -4.29
N VAL A 41 -0.38 -7.52 -3.93
CA VAL A 41 -1.21 -8.54 -4.56
C VAL A 41 -1.27 -8.35 -6.08
N PRO A 42 -1.13 -9.43 -6.86
CA PRO A 42 -1.25 -9.37 -8.30
C PRO A 42 -2.70 -9.06 -8.67
N LEU A 43 -2.88 -7.88 -9.26
CA LEU A 43 -4.14 -7.48 -9.85
C LEU A 43 -4.27 -8.13 -11.22
N ILE A 44 -5.48 -8.55 -11.55
CA ILE A 44 -5.78 -9.07 -12.88
C ILE A 44 -5.69 -7.97 -13.94
N THR A 45 -5.37 -8.34 -15.19
CA THR A 45 -5.11 -7.38 -16.28
C THR A 45 -6.23 -6.34 -16.46
N ARG A 46 -7.51 -6.74 -16.39
CA ARG A 46 -8.67 -5.82 -16.50
C ARG A 46 -8.71 -4.72 -15.43
N SER A 47 -8.08 -4.93 -14.27
CA SER A 47 -8.02 -3.93 -13.20
C SER A 47 -7.13 -2.73 -13.54
N PHE A 48 -6.31 -2.84 -14.58
CA PHE A 48 -5.45 -1.76 -15.10
C PHE A 48 -6.08 -1.01 -16.29
N GLU A 49 -6.96 -1.66 -17.06
CA GLU A 49 -7.65 -1.03 -18.21
C GLU A 49 -8.67 0.02 -17.76
N ALA A 50 -9.23 -0.12 -16.55
CA ALA A 50 -10.22 0.81 -16.00
C ALA A 50 -9.61 2.04 -15.29
N LEU A 51 -8.30 2.27 -15.41
CA LEU A 51 -7.63 3.39 -14.74
C LEU A 51 -7.93 4.73 -15.43
N PRO A 52 -8.07 5.84 -14.69
CA PRO A 52 -8.18 7.16 -15.31
C PRO A 52 -6.88 7.48 -16.05
N LYS A 53 -6.97 8.21 -17.16
CA LYS A 53 -5.79 8.60 -17.98
C LYS A 53 -4.79 9.50 -17.25
N SER A 54 -5.22 10.15 -16.17
CA SER A 54 -4.38 10.98 -15.31
C SER A 54 -4.91 10.99 -13.89
N PHE A 55 -4.03 11.04 -12.90
CA PHE A 55 -4.39 11.24 -11.50
C PHE A 55 -3.24 11.95 -10.76
N SER A 56 -3.54 12.83 -9.81
CA SER A 56 -2.51 13.55 -9.05
C SER A 56 -2.83 13.65 -7.56
N LEU A 57 -1.85 13.26 -6.74
CA LEU A 57 -1.74 13.47 -5.31
C LEU A 57 -0.99 14.76 -4.96
N LYS A 58 -0.53 15.54 -5.94
CA LYS A 58 0.24 16.77 -5.71
C LYS A 58 -0.48 17.76 -4.79
N GLY A 59 -1.81 17.81 -4.85
CA GLY A 59 -2.62 18.64 -3.95
C GLY A 59 -2.48 18.27 -2.46
N TYR A 60 -1.98 17.08 -2.15
CA TYR A 60 -1.70 16.62 -0.79
C TYR A 60 -0.21 16.67 -0.43
N ALA A 61 0.66 17.04 -1.38
CA ALA A 61 2.09 17.11 -1.14
C ALA A 61 2.46 18.34 -0.29
N PRO A 62 3.39 18.20 0.66
CA PRO A 62 3.98 19.37 1.30
C PRO A 62 4.78 20.18 0.27
N THR A 63 5.05 21.44 0.61
CA THR A 63 5.98 22.25 -0.19
C THR A 63 7.35 21.56 -0.20
N PRO A 64 7.92 21.20 -1.37
CA PRO A 64 9.22 20.54 -1.42
C PRO A 64 10.31 21.35 -0.72
N GLN A 65 11.06 20.68 0.13
CA GLN A 65 12.21 21.25 0.84
C GLN A 65 13.51 20.60 0.34
N SER A 66 14.63 21.07 0.86
CA SER A 66 15.96 20.64 0.43
C SER A 66 16.61 19.74 1.48
N GLN A 67 17.14 18.60 1.02
CA GLN A 67 18.02 17.75 1.81
C GLN A 67 19.44 18.32 1.94
N GLY A 68 19.78 19.37 1.20
CA GLY A 68 21.15 19.89 1.13
C GLY A 68 22.14 18.85 0.60
N ARG A 69 23.33 18.82 1.19
CA ARG A 69 24.43 17.94 0.75
C ARG A 69 24.40 16.53 1.35
N GLN A 70 23.54 16.28 2.33
CA GLN A 70 23.47 14.99 3.01
C GLN A 70 22.86 13.90 2.12
N GLY A 71 23.37 12.67 2.23
CA GLY A 71 22.83 11.48 1.56
C GLY A 71 21.51 10.98 2.17
N SER A 72 20.57 11.86 2.46
CA SER A 72 19.35 11.61 3.25
C SER A 72 18.06 11.47 2.43
N CYS A 73 18.16 11.41 1.10
CA CYS A 73 17.02 11.31 0.18
C CYS A 73 15.99 10.25 0.59
N VAL A 74 16.43 9.14 1.20
CA VAL A 74 15.55 8.08 1.70
C VAL A 74 14.60 8.58 2.80
N GLY A 75 15.11 9.33 3.79
CA GLY A 75 14.28 9.93 4.83
C GLY A 75 13.34 11.00 4.28
N TRP A 76 13.82 11.79 3.31
CA TRP A 76 13.01 12.79 2.62
C TRP A 76 11.88 12.20 1.80
N ALA A 77 12.15 11.19 0.98
CA ALA A 77 11.12 10.55 0.17
C ALA A 77 10.09 9.80 1.03
N SER A 78 10.55 9.03 2.02
CA SER A 78 9.67 8.18 2.84
C SER A 78 8.85 8.97 3.87
N ALA A 79 9.50 9.85 4.65
CA ALA A 79 8.86 10.56 5.74
C ALA A 79 8.28 11.90 5.28
N PHE A 80 9.14 12.80 4.79
CA PHE A 80 8.70 14.15 4.44
C PHE A 80 7.72 14.12 3.25
N GLY A 81 8.01 13.37 2.20
CA GLY A 81 7.14 13.20 1.04
C GLY A 81 5.97 12.25 1.30
N ALA A 82 6.20 10.94 1.18
CA ALA A 82 5.14 9.95 1.12
C ALA A 82 4.29 9.86 2.40
N ARG A 83 4.90 9.82 3.59
CA ARG A 83 4.16 9.75 4.85
C ARG A 83 3.33 11.02 5.11
N THR A 84 3.84 12.21 4.77
CA THR A 84 3.07 13.47 4.87
C THR A 84 1.90 13.49 3.87
N ILE A 85 2.12 13.08 2.62
CA ILE A 85 1.06 12.95 1.61
C ILE A 85 -0.05 12.02 2.12
N ALA A 86 0.31 10.85 2.65
CA ALA A 86 -0.66 9.90 3.19
C ALA A 86 -1.45 10.48 4.38
N ASN A 87 -0.81 11.25 5.26
CA ASN A 87 -1.48 11.94 6.36
C ASN A 87 -2.44 13.03 5.86
N ALA A 88 -2.04 13.81 4.85
CA ALA A 88 -2.89 14.82 4.25
C ALA A 88 -4.10 14.20 3.55
N ILE A 89 -3.93 13.05 2.88
CA ILE A 89 -5.03 12.28 2.29
C ILE A 89 -6.00 11.81 3.38
N LYS A 90 -5.47 11.21 4.46
CA LYS A 90 -6.26 10.73 5.60
C LYS A 90 -7.12 11.83 6.23
N ASN A 91 -6.57 13.04 6.37
CA ASN A 91 -7.25 14.17 6.99
C ASN A 91 -7.97 15.09 5.98
N ASN A 92 -8.03 14.70 4.71
CA ASN A 92 -8.67 15.45 3.63
C ASN A 92 -8.16 16.90 3.47
N TRP A 93 -6.84 17.11 3.54
CA TRP A 93 -6.20 18.43 3.42
C TRP A 93 -5.83 18.82 1.99
N GLN A 94 -6.59 18.36 1.00
CA GLN A 94 -6.27 18.65 -0.41
C GLN A 94 -6.19 20.16 -0.65
N TYR A 95 -5.09 20.61 -1.25
CA TYR A 95 -4.75 22.00 -1.53
C TYR A 95 -4.64 22.92 -0.30
N ASN A 96 -4.67 22.38 0.92
CA ASN A 96 -4.43 23.14 2.15
C ASN A 96 -2.95 23.11 2.52
N THR A 97 -2.12 23.80 1.73
CA THR A 97 -0.66 23.80 1.87
C THR A 97 -0.20 24.23 3.26
N SER A 98 -0.89 25.18 3.89
CA SER A 98 -0.56 25.63 5.25
C SER A 98 -0.72 24.50 6.28
N MET A 99 -1.86 23.79 6.25
CA MET A 99 -2.12 22.67 7.15
C MET A 99 -1.17 21.50 6.89
N ILE A 100 -0.88 21.20 5.62
CA ILE A 100 0.06 20.14 5.23
C ILE A 100 1.46 20.46 5.77
N ASN A 101 1.96 21.68 5.53
CA ASN A 101 3.30 22.09 5.96
C ASN A 101 3.44 22.12 7.50
N GLN A 102 2.39 22.49 8.23
CA GLN A 102 2.38 22.43 9.70
C GLN A 102 2.42 20.99 10.25
N ASN A 103 2.12 19.99 9.42
CA ASN A 103 2.02 18.59 9.80
C ASN A 103 2.96 17.68 8.99
N THR A 104 4.07 18.23 8.48
CA THR A 104 5.13 17.45 7.83
C THR A 104 5.86 16.54 8.81
N PHE A 105 6.24 15.35 8.36
CA PHE A 105 7.07 14.44 9.14
C PHE A 105 8.57 14.67 8.92
N SER A 106 9.34 14.35 9.96
CA SER A 106 10.78 14.56 9.98
C SER A 106 11.53 13.54 9.11
N PRO A 107 12.29 14.00 8.10
CA PRO A 107 13.20 13.12 7.37
C PRO A 107 14.38 12.69 8.24
N ALA A 108 14.83 13.52 9.18
CA ALA A 108 15.93 13.20 10.10
C ALA A 108 15.53 12.10 11.10
N PHE A 109 14.26 12.07 11.54
CA PHE A 109 13.77 10.99 12.40
C PHE A 109 13.98 9.66 11.67
N VAL A 110 13.45 9.50 10.46
CA VAL A 110 13.65 8.24 9.74
C VAL A 110 15.13 8.00 9.39
N TYR A 111 15.79 8.95 8.73
CA TYR A 111 17.14 8.77 8.19
C TYR A 111 18.18 8.44 9.25
N ASN A 112 18.18 9.16 10.38
CA ASN A 112 19.21 8.97 11.40
C ASN A 112 19.19 7.55 11.95
N GLN A 113 18.04 6.89 12.07
CA GLN A 113 17.98 5.52 12.61
C GLN A 113 18.37 4.43 11.62
N ILE A 114 18.35 4.72 10.31
CA ILE A 114 18.55 3.72 9.24
C ILE A 114 19.81 3.95 8.41
N ARG A 115 20.54 5.04 8.68
CA ARG A 115 21.78 5.39 8.01
C ARG A 115 22.75 4.21 8.02
N VAL A 116 23.48 4.04 6.92
CA VAL A 116 24.46 2.94 6.82
C VAL A 116 25.71 3.18 7.67
N ASN A 117 26.02 4.44 7.98
CA ASN A 117 27.14 4.84 8.83
C ASN A 117 26.95 6.25 9.41
N ASN A 118 27.87 6.68 10.26
CA ASN A 118 27.84 8.00 10.90
C ASN A 118 28.28 9.16 9.99
N ASN A 119 28.71 8.88 8.75
CA ASN A 119 29.12 9.89 7.77
C ASN A 119 27.96 10.36 6.88
N CYS A 120 26.73 9.89 7.14
CA CYS A 120 25.53 10.29 6.40
C CYS A 120 25.60 9.96 4.89
N GLU A 121 26.18 8.80 4.57
CA GLU A 121 26.44 8.36 3.19
C GLU A 121 25.28 7.57 2.56
N GLY A 122 24.16 7.42 3.26
CA GLY A 122 22.97 6.81 2.68
C GLY A 122 22.16 5.88 3.57
N ALA A 123 21.11 5.31 2.97
CA ALA A 123 20.20 4.34 3.59
C ALA A 123 19.47 3.49 2.53
N TYR A 124 18.69 2.52 2.98
CA TYR A 124 17.82 1.65 2.18
C TYR A 124 16.35 2.04 2.38
N ILE A 125 15.53 2.09 1.32
CA ILE A 125 14.09 2.47 1.42
C ILE A 125 13.32 1.44 2.26
N GLU A 126 13.67 0.18 2.15
CA GLU A 126 13.17 -0.96 2.92
C GLU A 126 13.22 -0.67 4.42
N ASN A 127 14.37 -0.20 4.91
CA ASN A 127 14.57 0.13 6.32
C ASN A 127 13.72 1.32 6.74
N ALA A 128 13.54 2.30 5.86
CA ALA A 128 12.65 3.44 6.12
C ALA A 128 11.20 2.99 6.26
N MET A 129 10.72 2.15 5.33
CA MET A 129 9.36 1.62 5.36
C MET A 129 9.11 0.76 6.60
N LYS A 130 10.08 -0.12 6.95
CA LYS A 130 10.04 -0.91 8.18
C LYS A 130 9.98 -0.04 9.42
N LEU A 131 10.78 1.04 9.48
CA LEU A 131 10.76 1.98 10.60
C LEU A 131 9.41 2.71 10.69
N LEU A 132 8.87 3.21 9.59
CA LEU A 132 7.55 3.86 9.53
C LEU A 132 6.42 2.93 9.97
N ASN A 133 6.50 1.63 9.67
CA ASN A 133 5.52 0.64 10.09
C ASN A 133 5.69 0.24 11.56
N THR A 134 6.92 0.13 12.05
CA THR A 134 7.24 -0.33 13.41
C THR A 134 7.10 0.78 14.46
N TYR A 135 7.71 1.94 14.20
CA TYR A 135 7.86 3.06 15.13
C TYR A 135 7.06 4.29 14.74
N GLY A 136 6.69 4.41 13.46
CA GLY A 136 5.96 5.57 12.95
C GLY A 136 6.87 6.71 12.52
N ALA A 137 6.37 7.94 12.60
CA ALA A 137 7.10 9.12 12.14
C ALA A 137 6.89 10.29 13.08
N ALA A 138 7.98 10.90 13.57
CA ALA A 138 7.91 12.14 14.34
C ALA A 138 7.63 13.34 13.42
N LYS A 139 6.97 14.38 13.94
CA LYS A 139 6.78 15.62 13.17
C LYS A 139 8.13 16.34 12.99
N LEU A 140 8.25 17.10 11.90
CA LEU A 140 9.47 17.86 11.57
C LEU A 140 9.86 18.84 12.69
N ASN A 141 8.89 19.45 13.37
CA ASN A 141 9.15 20.37 14.48
C ASN A 141 9.56 19.67 15.79
N GLU A 142 9.24 18.38 15.96
CA GLU A 142 9.64 17.58 17.13
C GLU A 142 11.04 16.98 16.96
N PHE A 143 11.46 16.72 15.72
CA PHE A 143 12.81 16.27 15.38
C PHE A 143 13.32 17.00 14.14
N PRO A 144 13.87 18.22 14.28
CA PRO A 144 14.28 19.05 13.16
C PRO A 144 15.37 18.41 12.29
N TYR A 145 15.33 18.74 10.99
CA TYR A 145 16.36 18.31 10.04
C TYR A 145 17.52 19.31 9.98
N THR A 146 18.73 18.78 9.86
CA THR A 146 19.92 19.51 9.45
C THR A 146 20.74 18.61 8.52
N ASP A 147 21.27 19.17 7.44
CA ASP A 147 22.14 18.42 6.53
C ASP A 147 23.56 18.23 7.09
N GLN A 148 23.88 18.89 8.21
CA GLN A 148 25.18 18.84 8.88
C GLN A 148 25.32 17.69 9.89
N ASN A 149 24.23 16.97 10.22
CA ASN A 149 24.27 15.91 11.22
C ASN A 149 23.23 14.82 10.91
N CYS A 150 23.63 13.56 11.05
CA CYS A 150 22.72 12.40 11.02
C CYS A 150 22.89 11.44 12.21
N THR A 151 23.68 11.81 13.22
CA THR A 151 23.97 10.98 14.39
C THR A 151 23.05 11.27 15.58
N SER A 152 22.32 12.39 15.57
CA SER A 152 21.32 12.71 16.59
C SER A 152 20.29 11.59 16.75
N THR A 153 20.04 11.20 18.00
CA THR A 153 19.09 10.14 18.37
C THR A 153 17.79 10.72 18.94
N PRO A 154 16.61 10.20 18.56
CA PRO A 154 15.34 10.64 19.15
C PRO A 154 15.25 10.30 20.64
N SER A 155 14.60 11.16 21.41
CA SER A 155 14.27 10.87 22.81
C SER A 155 13.07 9.92 22.91
N SER A 156 12.82 9.38 24.11
CA SER A 156 11.64 8.54 24.38
C SER A 156 10.32 9.27 24.10
N TYR A 157 10.27 10.58 24.33
CA TYR A 157 9.13 11.43 23.97
C TYR A 157 8.91 11.46 22.46
N VAL A 158 9.96 11.67 21.67
CA VAL A 158 9.86 11.70 20.20
C VAL A 158 9.40 10.34 19.65
N TYR A 159 9.92 9.23 20.18
CA TYR A 159 9.43 7.88 19.82
C TYR A 159 7.95 7.68 20.19
N SER A 160 7.53 8.20 21.34
CA SER A 160 6.13 8.11 21.78
C SER A 160 5.20 8.89 20.85
N SER A 161 5.59 10.10 20.43
CA SER A 161 4.83 10.90 19.44
C SER A 161 4.82 10.22 18.05
N ALA A 162 5.97 9.69 17.61
CA ALA A 162 6.08 8.97 16.34
C ALA A 162 5.15 7.76 16.27
N SER A 163 4.96 7.05 17.38
CA SER A 163 4.12 5.84 17.46
C SER A 163 2.66 6.07 17.11
N GLN A 164 2.17 7.30 17.22
CA GLN A 164 0.81 7.70 16.83
C GLN A 164 0.62 7.83 15.31
N HIS A 165 1.73 7.81 14.57
CA HIS A 165 1.78 8.08 13.13
C HIS A 165 2.34 6.89 12.34
N LYS A 166 2.18 5.66 12.83
CA LYS A 166 2.52 4.44 12.08
C LYS A 166 1.72 4.33 10.79
N ILE A 167 2.37 3.81 9.75
CA ILE A 167 1.67 3.34 8.54
C ILE A 167 1.06 1.97 8.81
N ILE A 168 -0.01 1.61 8.10
CA ILE A 168 -0.64 0.29 8.24
C ILE A 168 0.32 -0.79 7.76
N THR A 169 0.84 -0.61 6.55
CA THR A 169 1.76 -1.54 5.91
C THR A 169 2.45 -0.84 4.72
N TYR A 170 3.34 -1.57 4.08
CA TYR A 170 4.01 -1.18 2.85
C TYR A 170 4.26 -2.43 2.02
N GLU A 171 4.31 -2.27 0.70
CA GLU A 171 4.47 -3.38 -0.23
C GLU A 171 5.39 -2.96 -1.37
N ARG A 172 6.19 -3.90 -1.90
CA ARG A 172 6.88 -3.68 -3.17
C ARG A 172 5.95 -3.93 -4.35
N LEU A 173 6.09 -3.13 -5.41
CA LEU A 173 5.24 -3.23 -6.60
C LEU A 173 5.81 -4.17 -7.68
N ALA A 174 7.06 -4.59 -7.57
CA ALA A 174 7.71 -5.45 -8.54
C ALA A 174 8.70 -6.42 -7.88
N ARG A 175 9.08 -7.48 -8.61
CA ARG A 175 10.30 -8.24 -8.33
C ARG A 175 11.51 -7.46 -8.84
N TRP A 176 12.69 -7.75 -8.31
CA TRP A 176 13.91 -7.04 -8.67
C TRP A 176 14.25 -7.16 -10.17
N ASP A 177 14.16 -8.38 -10.69
CA ASP A 177 14.49 -8.77 -12.05
C ASP A 177 13.29 -8.71 -13.01
N ASN A 178 12.07 -8.63 -12.47
CA ASN A 178 10.84 -8.73 -13.25
C ASN A 178 9.82 -7.63 -12.86
N PRO A 179 9.98 -6.40 -13.39
CA PRO A 179 9.03 -5.31 -13.21
C PRO A 179 7.84 -5.39 -14.17
N VAL A 180 7.35 -6.59 -14.51
CA VAL A 180 6.16 -6.74 -15.36
C VAL A 180 5.01 -5.90 -14.80
N ASN A 181 4.52 -5.03 -15.69
CA ASN A 181 3.45 -4.05 -15.46
C ASN A 181 3.69 -3.11 -14.27
N LEU A 182 4.94 -2.71 -14.02
CA LEU A 182 5.27 -1.76 -12.95
C LEU A 182 4.55 -0.42 -13.13
N VAL A 183 4.45 0.09 -14.37
CA VAL A 183 3.71 1.32 -14.66
C VAL A 183 2.25 1.22 -14.24
N GLY A 184 1.55 0.14 -14.63
CA GLY A 184 0.15 -0.08 -14.26
C GLY A 184 -0.04 -0.20 -12.75
N LYS A 185 0.86 -0.88 -12.05
CA LYS A 185 0.83 -1.01 -10.58
C LYS A 185 1.05 0.33 -9.87
N VAL A 186 1.99 1.15 -10.33
CA VAL A 186 2.20 2.51 -9.79
C VAL A 186 0.98 3.39 -10.07
N LYS A 187 0.45 3.39 -11.30
CA LYS A 187 -0.79 4.13 -11.63
C LYS A 187 -1.95 3.71 -10.73
N LYS A 188 -2.12 2.39 -10.51
CA LYS A 188 -3.15 1.88 -9.60
C LYS A 188 -2.95 2.42 -8.19
N ALA A 189 -1.75 2.31 -7.62
CA ALA A 189 -1.46 2.83 -6.28
C ALA A 189 -1.78 4.33 -6.14
N ILE A 190 -1.36 5.13 -7.12
CA ILE A 190 -1.61 6.57 -7.16
C ILE A 190 -3.11 6.89 -7.28
N SER A 191 -3.82 6.23 -8.20
CA SER A 191 -5.27 6.42 -8.39
C SER A 191 -6.11 5.98 -7.17
N THR A 192 -5.58 5.08 -6.34
CA THR A 192 -6.19 4.68 -5.05
C THR A 192 -5.67 5.47 -3.86
N LYS A 193 -5.03 6.62 -4.11
CA LYS A 193 -4.54 7.55 -3.09
C LYS A 193 -3.46 6.98 -2.17
N ASN A 194 -2.55 6.17 -2.72
CA ASN A 194 -1.37 5.69 -2.00
C ASN A 194 -0.09 6.22 -2.69
N PRO A 195 0.74 7.02 -2.00
CA PRO A 195 2.00 7.50 -2.55
C PRO A 195 3.00 6.35 -2.74
N VAL A 196 3.83 6.45 -3.78
CA VAL A 196 4.84 5.44 -4.11
C VAL A 196 6.23 6.03 -3.97
N VAL A 197 7.05 5.46 -3.09
CA VAL A 197 8.46 5.81 -2.96
C VAL A 197 9.26 4.96 -3.92
N ILE A 198 10.10 5.59 -4.73
CA ILE A 198 10.86 4.95 -5.79
C ILE A 198 12.36 5.15 -5.58
N GLY A 199 13.14 4.17 -6.04
CA GLY A 199 14.58 4.30 -6.20
C GLY A 199 14.96 4.46 -7.67
N LEU A 200 15.61 5.58 -8.01
CA LEU A 200 16.24 5.80 -9.31
C LEU A 200 17.69 5.32 -9.27
N PHE A 201 18.07 4.50 -10.25
CA PHE A 201 19.36 3.81 -10.28
C PHE A 201 20.26 4.28 -11.41
N GLN A 202 21.57 4.15 -11.17
CA GLN A 202 22.62 4.24 -12.17
C GLN A 202 22.46 5.47 -13.07
N TYR A 203 22.13 6.60 -12.44
CA TYR A 203 22.01 7.88 -13.11
C TYR A 203 23.18 8.77 -12.70
N ASN A 204 23.48 9.78 -13.51
CA ASN A 204 24.51 10.77 -13.24
C ASN A 204 23.90 12.03 -12.62
N SER A 205 22.87 12.61 -13.26
CA SER A 205 22.25 13.87 -12.84
C SER A 205 20.75 13.96 -13.19
N LEU A 206 20.00 14.80 -12.48
CA LEU A 206 18.59 15.12 -12.80
C LEU A 206 18.50 16.37 -13.68
N ILE A 207 18.95 16.27 -14.93
CA ILE A 207 18.78 17.34 -15.93
C ILE A 207 17.39 17.22 -16.54
N LEU A 208 16.68 18.35 -16.61
CA LEU A 208 15.32 18.40 -17.14
C LEU A 208 15.29 19.17 -18.47
N ASP A 209 14.41 18.77 -19.37
CA ASP A 209 14.11 19.52 -20.59
C ASP A 209 13.23 20.77 -20.31
N ALA A 210 12.86 21.48 -21.37
CA ALA A 210 12.01 22.67 -21.28
C ALA A 210 10.63 22.39 -20.65
N ASN A 211 10.10 21.17 -20.81
CA ASN A 211 8.83 20.70 -20.25
C ASN A 211 8.98 20.11 -18.85
N LYS A 212 10.16 20.24 -18.23
CA LYS A 212 10.49 19.67 -16.92
C LYS A 212 10.42 18.14 -16.90
N VAL A 213 10.61 17.51 -18.06
CA VAL A 213 10.77 16.06 -18.19
C VAL A 213 12.24 15.73 -18.00
N TRP A 214 12.53 14.72 -17.20
CA TRP A 214 13.89 14.26 -16.98
C TRP A 214 14.49 13.67 -18.26
N ILE A 215 15.75 14.03 -18.51
CA ILE A 215 16.57 13.51 -19.61
C ILE A 215 17.44 12.38 -19.03
N PRO A 216 17.13 11.11 -19.34
CA PRO A 216 17.88 9.97 -18.84
C PRO A 216 19.36 10.06 -19.15
N ASN A 217 20.17 9.66 -18.19
CA ASN A 217 21.60 9.54 -18.33
C ASN A 217 22.09 8.42 -17.41
N THR A 218 23.27 7.87 -17.72
CA THR A 218 23.86 6.76 -16.99
C THR A 218 24.97 7.27 -16.08
N GLY A 219 25.04 6.72 -14.87
CA GLY A 219 26.06 7.03 -13.86
C GLY A 219 26.05 5.99 -12.74
N SER A 220 26.58 6.35 -11.57
CA SER A 220 26.69 5.46 -10.40
C SER A 220 25.80 5.88 -9.22
N ASN A 221 24.99 6.92 -9.37
CA ASN A 221 24.21 7.48 -8.26
C ASN A 221 22.90 6.70 -8.06
N GLY A 222 22.43 6.73 -6.81
CA GLY A 222 21.13 6.23 -6.38
C GLY A 222 20.34 7.32 -5.68
N HIS A 223 19.08 7.52 -6.04
CA HIS A 223 18.24 8.57 -5.44
C HIS A 223 16.83 8.10 -5.12
N ALA A 224 16.33 8.50 -3.95
CA ALA A 224 14.99 8.15 -3.50
C ALA A 224 14.05 9.35 -3.68
N MET A 225 12.89 9.14 -4.28
CA MET A 225 11.89 10.18 -4.56
C MET A 225 10.48 9.62 -4.43
N VAL A 226 9.46 10.46 -4.63
CA VAL A 226 8.05 10.06 -4.49
C VAL A 226 7.30 10.30 -5.78
N VAL A 227 6.68 9.26 -6.35
CA VAL A 227 5.68 9.45 -7.41
C VAL A 227 4.42 10.01 -6.78
N VAL A 228 3.96 11.14 -7.30
CA VAL A 228 2.77 11.86 -6.80
C VAL A 228 1.68 11.97 -7.85
N GLY A 229 1.92 11.59 -9.10
CA GLY A 229 0.91 11.67 -10.13
C GLY A 229 1.31 10.95 -11.40
N TYR A 230 0.39 10.87 -12.34
CA TYR A 230 0.66 10.41 -13.70
C TYR A 230 -0.29 11.07 -14.68
N ASP A 231 0.15 11.18 -15.94
CA ASP A 231 -0.64 11.64 -17.07
C ASP A 231 -0.20 10.91 -18.35
N ASP A 232 -1.13 10.20 -18.97
CA ASP A 232 -0.92 9.43 -20.19
C ASP A 232 -0.62 10.31 -21.41
N ASN A 233 -1.02 11.59 -21.38
CA ASN A 233 -0.78 12.54 -22.47
C ASN A 233 0.53 13.32 -22.28
N MET A 234 1.08 13.34 -21.06
CA MET A 234 2.32 14.07 -20.76
C MET A 234 3.53 13.34 -21.36
N ALA A 235 4.19 13.95 -22.35
CA ALA A 235 5.38 13.42 -23.01
C ALA A 235 5.24 11.97 -23.53
N GLY A 236 4.03 11.59 -23.96
CA GLY A 236 3.71 10.22 -24.39
C GLY A 236 3.44 9.23 -23.24
N GLY A 237 3.22 9.76 -22.03
CA GLY A 237 2.95 9.02 -20.81
C GLY A 237 4.07 9.21 -19.78
N ALA A 238 3.77 9.88 -18.68
CA ALA A 238 4.76 10.19 -17.64
C ALA A 238 4.18 10.15 -16.21
N PHE A 239 5.09 9.94 -15.25
CA PHE A 239 4.86 10.09 -13.82
C PHE A 239 5.34 11.47 -13.36
N GLU A 240 4.55 12.13 -12.51
CA GLU A 240 4.97 13.34 -11.78
C GLU A 240 5.64 12.90 -10.48
N ILE A 241 6.84 13.42 -10.23
CA ILE A 241 7.68 13.02 -9.11
C ILE A 241 8.04 14.23 -8.26
N MET A 242 7.86 14.08 -6.94
CA MET A 242 8.33 15.03 -5.94
C MET A 242 9.80 14.71 -5.60
N ASN A 243 10.66 15.71 -5.72
CA ASN A 243 12.06 15.64 -5.33
C ASN A 243 12.29 16.35 -3.98
N SER A 244 13.49 16.20 -3.41
CA SER A 244 13.92 16.76 -2.13
C SER A 244 15.07 17.76 -2.27
N TRP A 245 15.07 18.53 -3.37
CA TRP A 245 16.08 19.55 -3.69
C TRP A 245 15.51 20.98 -3.68
N GLY A 246 14.45 21.19 -2.90
CA GLY A 246 13.79 22.49 -2.75
C GLY A 246 12.89 22.87 -3.94
N THR A 247 12.22 24.03 -3.79
CA THR A 247 11.24 24.53 -4.77
C THR A 247 11.88 25.13 -6.02
N SER A 248 13.16 25.51 -5.99
CA SER A 248 13.89 26.03 -7.15
C SER A 248 14.13 24.95 -8.21
N PHE A 249 14.11 23.67 -7.83
CA PHE A 249 14.29 22.56 -8.76
C PHE A 249 13.04 22.30 -9.60
N GLY A 250 13.21 22.10 -10.91
CA GLY A 250 12.16 21.65 -11.81
C GLY A 250 10.94 22.59 -11.86
N ASN A 251 9.77 22.04 -11.54
CA ASN A 251 8.50 22.75 -11.43
C ASN A 251 8.08 22.83 -9.95
N ASN A 252 8.65 23.77 -9.20
CA ASN A 252 8.38 23.94 -7.77
C ASN A 252 8.75 22.71 -6.92
N GLY A 253 9.85 22.03 -7.26
CA GLY A 253 10.33 20.80 -6.62
C GLY A 253 9.79 19.50 -7.23
N PHE A 254 9.02 19.59 -8.32
CA PHE A 254 8.46 18.44 -9.04
C PHE A 254 9.02 18.34 -10.46
N PHE A 255 9.03 17.15 -11.04
CA PHE A 255 9.41 16.93 -12.43
C PHE A 255 8.67 15.72 -13.01
N TRP A 256 8.78 15.51 -14.33
CA TRP A 256 8.16 14.39 -15.02
C TRP A 256 9.19 13.35 -15.44
N MET A 257 8.86 12.07 -15.33
CA MET A 257 9.63 10.95 -15.88
C MET A 257 8.73 10.10 -16.76
N ARG A 258 9.12 9.89 -18.02
CA ARG A 258 8.36 9.06 -18.97
C ARG A 258 8.25 7.63 -18.46
N TYR A 259 7.15 6.95 -18.81
CA TYR A 259 6.94 5.55 -18.42
C TYR A 259 8.08 4.63 -18.90
N ALA A 260 8.55 4.80 -20.13
CA ALA A 260 9.66 4.02 -20.67
C ALA A 260 11.00 4.22 -19.92
N ASP A 261 11.22 5.43 -19.40
CA ASP A 261 12.43 5.74 -18.61
C ASP A 261 12.29 5.20 -17.19
N PHE A 262 11.08 5.28 -16.62
CA PHE A 262 10.73 4.70 -15.33
C PHE A 262 10.97 3.20 -15.31
N GLU A 263 10.43 2.44 -16.28
CA GLU A 263 10.61 0.98 -16.35
C GLU A 263 12.07 0.56 -16.50
N ARG A 264 12.88 1.39 -17.17
CA ARG A 264 14.29 1.10 -17.40
C ARG A 264 15.14 1.32 -16.15
N GLN A 265 14.92 2.43 -15.43
CA GLN A 265 15.85 2.94 -14.41
C GLN A 265 15.33 2.87 -12.98
N VAL A 266 14.03 2.66 -12.76
CA VAL A 266 13.48 2.42 -11.42
C VAL A 266 13.48 0.92 -11.14
N LYS A 267 14.40 0.46 -10.26
CA LYS A 267 14.43 -0.97 -9.85
C LYS A 267 13.59 -1.26 -8.62
N THR A 268 13.35 -0.27 -7.77
CA THR A 268 12.58 -0.44 -6.52
C THR A 268 11.46 0.56 -6.44
N ALA A 269 10.26 0.08 -6.13
CA ALA A 269 9.06 0.88 -5.96
C ALA A 269 8.22 0.31 -4.81
N TYR A 270 7.94 1.15 -3.83
CA TYR A 270 7.22 0.80 -2.61
C TYR A 270 5.97 1.63 -2.49
N VAL A 271 4.81 0.98 -2.42
CA VAL A 271 3.58 1.66 -2.05
C VAL A 271 3.50 1.78 -0.53
N LEU A 272 3.31 3.02 -0.06
CA LEU A 272 3.07 3.29 1.36
C LEU A 272 1.57 3.31 1.61
N ILE A 273 1.12 2.53 2.58
CA ILE A 273 -0.31 2.34 2.87
C ILE A 273 -0.61 2.86 4.28
N ASP A 274 -1.41 3.92 4.35
CA ASP A 274 -1.91 4.50 5.60
C ASP A 274 -3.43 4.31 5.72
N LYS A 275 -3.95 4.51 6.93
CA LYS A 275 -5.37 4.45 7.23
C LYS A 275 -6.12 5.57 6.51
N SER A 276 -6.74 5.27 5.38
CA SER A 276 -7.78 6.12 4.80
C SER A 276 -9.12 5.76 5.45
N ASP A 277 -9.84 6.72 6.01
CA ASP A 277 -11.21 6.48 6.45
C ASP A 277 -12.08 6.20 5.21
N GLU A 278 -12.61 4.98 5.10
CA GLU A 278 -13.49 4.55 4.01
C GLU A 278 -14.87 5.24 4.02
N ASN A 279 -15.11 6.18 4.94
CA ASN A 279 -16.44 6.75 5.21
C ASN A 279 -16.83 7.99 4.39
N ASN A 280 -15.99 8.49 3.47
CA ASN A 280 -16.26 9.77 2.80
C ASN A 280 -16.92 9.70 1.41
N ASN A 281 -17.44 8.54 0.98
CA ASN A 281 -18.11 8.43 -0.33
C ASN A 281 -19.64 8.68 -0.32
N ASN A 282 -20.25 9.17 0.78
CA ASN A 282 -21.71 9.40 0.83
C ASN A 282 -22.17 10.87 0.76
N ASN A 283 -21.28 11.85 0.58
CA ASN A 283 -21.68 13.25 0.44
C ASN A 283 -21.47 13.78 -0.98
N ASN A 284 -22.25 13.26 -1.92
CA ASN A 284 -22.58 13.96 -3.16
C ASN A 284 -24.10 13.90 -3.36
N ASN A 285 -24.79 14.80 -2.67
CA ASN A 285 -26.05 15.34 -3.15
C ASN A 285 -26.10 16.83 -2.77
N ASN A 286 -26.15 17.67 -3.81
CA ASN A 286 -26.40 19.10 -3.74
C ASN A 286 -27.59 19.40 -2.82
N ASN A 287 -27.44 20.36 -1.92
CA ASN A 287 -28.26 21.57 -1.93
C ASN A 287 -27.78 22.60 -0.90
N ASN A 288 -27.69 23.85 -1.36
CA ASN A 288 -27.57 25.05 -0.57
C ASN A 288 -28.62 25.06 0.57
N ASN A 289 -28.17 25.22 1.81
CA ASN A 289 -28.71 26.23 2.72
C ASN A 289 -27.93 26.24 4.04
N ASN A 290 -27.50 27.45 4.43
CA ASN A 290 -26.95 27.77 5.74
C ASN A 290 -27.97 27.44 6.81
N ASN A 291 -27.63 26.53 7.72
CA ASN A 291 -28.03 26.59 9.12
C ASN A 291 -27.08 25.74 9.96
N ILE A 292 -26.32 26.41 10.82
CA ILE A 292 -25.44 25.79 11.80
C ILE A 292 -26.33 25.17 12.88
N ASN A 293 -26.41 23.84 12.89
CA ASN A 293 -26.96 23.07 14.00
C ASN A 293 -25.83 22.26 14.63
N ILE A 294 -25.41 22.67 15.84
CA ILE A 294 -24.43 21.98 16.66
C ILE A 294 -25.14 20.78 17.31
N ASN A 295 -25.09 19.62 16.66
CA ASN A 295 -25.48 18.35 17.28
C ASN A 295 -24.25 17.45 17.37
N ASN A 296 -23.97 17.00 18.59
CA ASN A 296 -22.93 16.05 18.95
C ASN A 296 -23.03 14.77 18.09
N ASN A 297 -22.25 14.69 17.03
CA ASN A 297 -22.10 13.47 16.23
C ASN A 297 -21.27 12.46 17.03
N ILE A 298 -21.96 11.61 17.80
CA ILE A 298 -21.42 10.33 18.22
C ILE A 298 -21.27 9.50 16.94
N THR A 299 -20.09 9.51 16.34
CA THR A 299 -19.74 8.60 15.24
C THR A 299 -19.79 7.18 15.78
N VAL A 300 -20.90 6.47 15.55
CA VAL A 300 -21.00 5.04 15.85
C VAL A 300 -20.05 4.32 14.90
N VAL A 301 -18.86 3.99 15.40
CA VAL A 301 -17.88 3.20 14.67
C VAL A 301 -18.48 1.80 14.47
N SER A 302 -18.89 1.51 13.24
CA SER A 302 -19.36 0.17 12.85
C SER A 302 -18.27 -0.53 12.05
N ASN A 303 -18.01 -1.79 12.39
CA ASN A 303 -17.17 -2.66 11.59
C ASN A 303 -18.01 -3.22 10.44
N LYS A 304 -17.70 -2.78 9.22
CA LYS A 304 -18.26 -3.34 7.98
C LYS A 304 -17.23 -4.16 7.20
N LEU A 305 -17.67 -5.24 6.60
CA LEU A 305 -16.91 -6.09 5.69
C LEU A 305 -17.84 -6.69 4.63
N GLY A 306 -17.56 -6.51 3.35
CA GLY A 306 -18.20 -7.28 2.29
C GLY A 306 -17.29 -7.58 1.11
N GLY A 307 -17.63 -8.63 0.38
CA GLY A 307 -16.87 -9.10 -0.77
C GLY A 307 -17.57 -10.21 -1.52
N GLU A 308 -17.03 -10.51 -2.69
CA GLU A 308 -17.50 -11.55 -3.61
C GLU A 308 -16.33 -12.41 -4.05
N LEU A 309 -16.55 -13.72 -4.07
CA LEU A 309 -15.61 -14.75 -4.49
C LEU A 309 -16.21 -15.51 -5.67
N THR A 310 -15.40 -15.79 -6.68
CA THR A 310 -15.78 -16.68 -7.79
C THR A 310 -14.71 -17.75 -7.96
N LEU A 311 -15.11 -19.03 -7.98
CA LEU A 311 -14.19 -20.12 -8.29
C LEU A 311 -14.25 -20.40 -9.79
N LYS A 312 -13.08 -20.42 -10.45
CA LYS A 312 -12.99 -20.78 -11.86
C LYS A 312 -11.95 -21.86 -12.09
N LEU A 313 -12.28 -22.82 -12.94
CA LEU A 313 -11.35 -23.81 -13.46
C LEU A 313 -10.25 -23.14 -14.28
N SER A 314 -9.15 -23.86 -14.53
CA SER A 314 -8.09 -23.40 -15.43
C SER A 314 -8.58 -23.12 -16.86
N THR A 315 -9.68 -23.75 -17.27
CA THR A 315 -10.38 -23.47 -18.54
C THR A 315 -11.10 -22.12 -18.58
N GLY A 316 -11.26 -21.45 -17.43
CA GLY A 316 -12.01 -20.21 -17.27
C GLY A 316 -13.50 -20.40 -16.92
N GLU A 317 -14.00 -21.63 -16.93
CA GLU A 317 -15.38 -21.95 -16.55
C GLU A 317 -15.63 -21.78 -15.05
N ASN A 318 -16.81 -21.28 -14.68
CA ASN A 318 -17.19 -21.12 -13.28
C ASN A 318 -17.50 -22.47 -12.64
N MET A 319 -16.99 -22.71 -11.43
CA MET A 319 -17.38 -23.88 -10.64
C MET A 319 -18.76 -23.60 -10.01
N PRO A 320 -19.79 -24.44 -10.24
CA PRO A 320 -21.14 -24.18 -9.74
C PRO A 320 -21.22 -24.42 -8.22
N ILE A 321 -21.81 -23.45 -7.51
CA ILE A 321 -21.88 -23.42 -6.04
C ILE A 321 -23.32 -23.34 -5.56
N LYS A 322 -23.55 -23.77 -4.31
CA LYS A 322 -24.78 -23.51 -3.56
C LYS A 322 -24.46 -23.10 -2.12
N LEU A 323 -25.29 -22.25 -1.54
CA LEU A 323 -25.23 -21.95 -0.11
C LEU A 323 -25.63 -23.20 0.70
N SER A 324 -24.85 -23.55 1.71
CA SER A 324 -25.11 -24.74 2.54
C SER A 324 -26.34 -24.54 3.42
N GLU A 325 -27.08 -25.62 3.67
CA GLU A 325 -28.26 -25.59 4.54
C GLU A 325 -27.88 -25.15 5.96
N GLY A 326 -28.63 -24.19 6.51
CA GLY A 326 -28.38 -23.64 7.84
C GLY A 326 -27.28 -22.56 7.91
N ALA A 327 -26.63 -22.19 6.79
CA ALA A 327 -25.61 -21.13 6.76
C ALA A 327 -26.11 -19.74 7.21
N THR A 328 -27.43 -19.55 7.33
CA THR A 328 -28.10 -18.31 7.74
C THR A 328 -28.45 -18.21 9.23
N ARG A 329 -28.25 -19.27 10.04
CA ARG A 329 -28.68 -19.29 11.45
C ARG A 329 -27.49 -19.25 12.42
N ASN A 330 -27.31 -18.09 13.06
CA ASN A 330 -26.55 -17.82 14.29
C ASN A 330 -25.20 -18.56 14.43
N PHE A 331 -24.08 -17.90 14.07
CA PHE A 331 -22.72 -18.29 14.51
C PHE A 331 -22.58 -18.16 16.03
N ASN A 332 -23.24 -19.02 16.80
CA ASN A 332 -22.95 -19.23 18.22
C ASN A 332 -21.99 -20.41 18.33
N ILE A 333 -21.20 -20.47 19.41
CA ILE A 333 -20.36 -21.62 19.76
C ILE A 333 -21.30 -22.77 20.13
N VAL A 334 -21.72 -23.52 19.11
CA VAL A 334 -22.39 -24.80 19.19
C VAL A 334 -21.70 -25.69 18.16
N LYS A 335 -21.49 -26.97 18.49
CA LYS A 335 -20.76 -27.95 17.65
C LYS A 335 -21.27 -27.89 16.20
N ALA A 336 -20.47 -27.32 15.28
CA ALA A 336 -20.91 -26.97 13.93
C ALA A 336 -20.12 -27.76 12.89
N THR A 337 -20.79 -28.75 12.27
CA THR A 337 -20.23 -29.65 11.25
C THR A 337 -20.34 -29.12 9.81
N ASN A 338 -20.79 -27.88 9.59
CA ASN A 338 -21.27 -27.44 8.26
C ASN A 338 -20.42 -26.31 7.65
N SER A 339 -20.09 -26.46 6.37
CA SER A 339 -19.48 -25.44 5.50
C SER A 339 -20.43 -24.27 5.20
N THR A 340 -19.91 -23.15 4.71
CA THR A 340 -20.71 -21.99 4.27
C THR A 340 -21.30 -22.20 2.88
N TYR A 341 -20.46 -22.63 1.93
CA TYR A 341 -20.84 -22.94 0.56
C TYR A 341 -20.39 -24.35 0.20
N LYS A 342 -21.04 -24.94 -0.81
CA LYS A 342 -20.65 -26.24 -1.38
C LYS A 342 -20.54 -26.13 -2.90
N VAL A 343 -19.44 -26.61 -3.45
CA VAL A 343 -19.30 -26.86 -4.88
C VAL A 343 -20.13 -28.10 -5.24
N THR A 344 -20.99 -27.97 -6.25
CA THR A 344 -22.00 -28.98 -6.57
C THR A 344 -21.49 -30.10 -7.47
N THR A 345 -20.40 -29.84 -8.19
CA THR A 345 -19.71 -30.81 -9.05
C THR A 345 -18.53 -31.43 -8.30
N SER A 346 -18.31 -32.74 -8.47
CA SER A 346 -17.09 -33.41 -8.02
C SER A 346 -15.98 -33.27 -9.06
N TYR A 347 -14.73 -33.12 -8.63
CA TYR A 347 -13.58 -32.98 -9.51
C TYR A 347 -12.53 -34.06 -9.22
N THR A 348 -11.75 -34.45 -10.24
CA THR A 348 -10.69 -35.45 -10.13
C THR A 348 -9.39 -34.85 -9.64
N SER A 349 -8.50 -35.68 -9.08
CA SER A 349 -7.11 -35.32 -8.76
C SER A 349 -6.42 -34.55 -9.91
N GLY A 350 -5.61 -33.55 -9.58
CA GLY A 350 -4.94 -32.70 -10.56
C GLY A 350 -5.83 -31.62 -11.19
N THR A 351 -7.12 -31.55 -10.85
CA THR A 351 -7.97 -30.43 -11.29
C THR A 351 -7.47 -29.13 -10.67
N GLN A 352 -7.21 -28.13 -11.53
CA GLN A 352 -6.69 -26.83 -11.15
C GLN A 352 -7.78 -25.75 -11.19
N PHE A 353 -7.82 -24.91 -10.16
CA PHE A 353 -8.75 -23.79 -10.07
C PHE A 353 -8.12 -22.56 -9.39
N ARG A 354 -8.81 -21.41 -9.52
CA ARG A 354 -8.48 -20.16 -8.85
C ARG A 354 -9.70 -19.58 -8.15
N ILE A 355 -9.44 -18.75 -7.16
CA ILE A 355 -10.45 -17.91 -6.54
C ILE A 355 -10.24 -16.48 -7.03
N TYR A 356 -11.29 -15.86 -7.55
CA TYR A 356 -11.31 -14.44 -7.87
C TYR A 356 -12.02 -13.69 -6.75
N LEU A 357 -11.30 -12.83 -6.03
CA LEU A 357 -11.84 -12.03 -4.94
C LEU A 357 -12.02 -10.59 -5.41
N LYS A 358 -13.26 -10.08 -5.31
CA LYS A 358 -13.58 -8.66 -5.41
C LYS A 358 -14.06 -8.15 -4.06
N SER A 359 -13.28 -7.29 -3.42
CA SER A 359 -13.66 -6.70 -2.13
C SER A 359 -14.30 -5.33 -2.27
N LYS A 360 -15.27 -5.05 -1.39
CA LYS A 360 -15.90 -3.74 -1.23
C LYS A 360 -15.10 -2.78 -0.33
N GLN A 361 -14.07 -3.28 0.35
CA GLN A 361 -13.20 -2.50 1.23
C GLN A 361 -11.78 -3.06 1.26
N ARG A 362 -10.84 -2.32 1.87
CA ARG A 362 -9.49 -2.81 2.15
C ARG A 362 -9.52 -3.76 3.36
N GLY A 363 -8.58 -4.70 3.41
CA GLY A 363 -8.52 -5.67 4.49
C GLY A 363 -7.48 -6.75 4.27
N TYR A 364 -7.36 -7.67 5.22
CA TYR A 364 -6.46 -8.81 5.14
C TYR A 364 -7.18 -10.05 4.63
N VAL A 365 -6.53 -10.84 3.80
CA VAL A 365 -7.09 -12.05 3.19
C VAL A 365 -6.15 -13.22 3.43
N TYR A 366 -6.71 -14.36 3.85
CA TYR A 366 -5.97 -15.60 4.05
C TYR A 366 -6.73 -16.78 3.47
N LEU A 367 -5.98 -17.80 3.03
CA LEU A 367 -6.54 -19.03 2.49
C LEU A 367 -5.95 -20.24 3.22
N ILE A 368 -6.81 -21.11 3.74
CA ILE A 368 -6.44 -22.35 4.43
C ILE A 368 -7.14 -23.51 3.73
N GLY A 369 -6.38 -24.54 3.35
CA GLY A 369 -6.93 -25.80 2.82
C GLY A 369 -6.96 -26.87 3.90
N TYR A 370 -8.03 -27.68 3.91
CA TYR A 370 -8.18 -28.85 4.76
C TYR A 370 -8.58 -30.06 3.93
N GLY A 371 -7.80 -31.15 4.01
CA GLY A 371 -8.13 -32.45 3.43
C GLY A 371 -8.71 -33.38 4.48
N SER A 372 -9.95 -33.85 4.32
CA SER A 372 -10.56 -34.72 5.35
C SER A 372 -9.94 -36.13 5.40
N SER A 373 -9.45 -36.62 4.27
CA SER A 373 -8.90 -37.97 4.15
C SER A 373 -7.62 -38.16 4.97
N ASP A 374 -6.76 -37.16 5.02
CA ASP A 374 -5.52 -37.18 5.81
C ASP A 374 -5.48 -36.19 6.98
N LYS A 375 -6.55 -35.42 7.16
CA LYS A 375 -6.69 -34.34 8.16
C LYS A 375 -5.60 -33.26 8.04
N SER A 376 -4.99 -33.11 6.86
CA SER A 376 -3.98 -32.08 6.63
C SER A 376 -4.60 -30.69 6.69
N VAL A 377 -3.88 -29.72 7.26
CA VAL A 377 -4.25 -28.30 7.26
C VAL A 377 -3.07 -27.49 6.74
N ASN A 378 -3.28 -26.81 5.63
CA ASN A 378 -2.25 -26.11 4.88
C ASN A 378 -2.61 -24.63 4.71
N LYS A 379 -1.64 -23.74 4.97
CA LYS A 379 -1.74 -22.34 4.57
C LYS A 379 -1.50 -22.26 3.07
N LEU A 380 -2.51 -21.79 2.33
CA LEU A 380 -2.45 -21.61 0.87
C LEU A 380 -2.19 -20.14 0.49
N TYR A 381 -2.58 -19.19 1.34
CA TYR A 381 -2.33 -17.76 1.14
C TYR A 381 -2.20 -17.02 2.49
N PRO A 382 -1.25 -16.07 2.63
CA PRO A 382 -0.24 -15.67 1.65
C PRO A 382 0.83 -16.75 1.42
N PHE A 383 1.48 -16.71 0.24
CA PHE A 383 2.60 -17.57 -0.18
C PHE A 383 3.61 -16.71 -0.97
N ASP A 384 4.82 -17.21 -1.24
CA ASP A 384 5.87 -16.52 -2.04
C ASP A 384 6.09 -15.04 -1.69
N ASN A 385 5.95 -14.71 -0.40
CA ASN A 385 6.04 -13.34 0.13
C ASN A 385 5.06 -12.34 -0.52
N PHE A 386 3.92 -12.78 -1.03
CA PHE A 386 2.81 -11.89 -1.35
C PHE A 386 2.18 -11.33 -0.08
N SER A 387 1.74 -10.07 -0.15
CA SER A 387 1.10 -9.36 0.96
C SER A 387 -0.23 -10.01 1.34
N ASP A 388 -0.47 -10.18 2.63
CA ASP A 388 -1.79 -10.56 3.15
C ASP A 388 -2.79 -9.38 3.12
N TYR A 389 -2.33 -8.16 2.87
CA TYR A 389 -3.15 -6.96 2.83
C TYR A 389 -3.66 -6.67 1.41
N PHE A 390 -4.97 -6.56 1.29
CA PHE A 390 -5.68 -6.12 0.11
C PHE A 390 -5.94 -4.61 0.17
N ASN A 391 -5.15 -3.84 -0.57
CA ASN A 391 -5.17 -2.38 -0.55
C ASN A 391 -6.10 -1.73 -1.60
N TYR A 392 -6.76 -2.51 -2.44
CA TYR A 392 -7.59 -1.99 -3.52
C TYR A 392 -9.08 -2.15 -3.18
N VAL A 393 -9.92 -1.26 -3.66
CA VAL A 393 -11.39 -1.37 -3.52
C VAL A 393 -11.98 -1.55 -4.91
N ASP A 394 -13.04 -2.35 -5.01
CA ASP A 394 -13.74 -2.69 -6.28
C ASP A 394 -12.83 -3.27 -7.36
N SER A 395 -11.64 -3.71 -6.96
CA SER A 395 -10.67 -4.37 -7.82
C SER A 395 -10.72 -5.86 -7.53
N GLU A 396 -10.42 -6.65 -8.55
CA GLU A 396 -10.48 -8.09 -8.46
C GLU A 396 -9.08 -8.67 -8.54
N ILE A 397 -8.82 -9.68 -7.72
CA ILE A 397 -7.55 -10.41 -7.66
C ILE A 397 -7.80 -11.88 -7.89
N ALA A 398 -6.83 -12.55 -8.49
CA ALA A 398 -6.75 -14.00 -8.46
C ALA A 398 -5.98 -14.42 -7.20
N LEU A 399 -6.50 -15.43 -6.49
CA LEU A 399 -5.84 -16.14 -5.41
C LEU A 399 -5.62 -17.59 -5.90
N PRO A 400 -4.38 -18.09 -5.95
CA PRO A 400 -3.17 -17.48 -5.37
C PRO A 400 -2.61 -16.31 -6.21
N ASN A 401 -2.59 -16.43 -7.55
CA ASN A 401 -2.48 -15.33 -8.53
C ASN A 401 -2.82 -15.80 -9.98
N GLU A 402 -2.55 -15.00 -11.02
CA GLU A 402 -2.78 -15.35 -12.44
C GLU A 402 -1.77 -16.37 -13.03
N ASP A 403 -0.68 -16.67 -12.33
CA ASP A 403 0.36 -17.63 -12.71
C ASP A 403 0.26 -18.96 -11.94
N TYR A 404 -0.31 -18.96 -10.73
CA TYR A 404 -0.46 -20.16 -9.87
C TYR A 404 -1.91 -20.64 -9.83
N PHE A 405 -2.11 -21.93 -9.55
CA PHE A 405 -3.41 -22.56 -9.34
C PHE A 405 -3.46 -23.25 -7.99
N ILE A 406 -4.66 -23.42 -7.44
CA ILE A 406 -4.93 -24.42 -6.39
C ILE A 406 -5.24 -25.73 -7.12
N GLU A 407 -4.62 -26.82 -6.68
CA GLU A 407 -4.77 -28.13 -7.30
C GLU A 407 -5.29 -29.14 -6.27
N PHE A 408 -6.26 -29.97 -6.68
CA PHE A 408 -6.69 -31.11 -5.87
C PHE A 408 -5.58 -32.17 -5.82
N ASP A 409 -5.32 -32.69 -4.62
CA ASP A 409 -4.24 -33.67 -4.41
C ASP A 409 -4.62 -35.05 -4.96
N ASN A 410 -3.82 -36.08 -4.63
CA ASN A 410 -4.07 -37.45 -5.07
C ASN A 410 -4.87 -38.29 -4.06
N LYS A 411 -5.49 -37.68 -3.04
CA LYS A 411 -6.22 -38.35 -1.96
C LYS A 411 -7.71 -38.00 -2.02
N PRO A 412 -8.52 -38.77 -2.77
CA PRO A 412 -9.95 -38.56 -2.87
C PRO A 412 -10.62 -38.39 -1.52
N GLY A 413 -11.56 -37.46 -1.44
CA GLY A 413 -12.19 -37.12 -0.19
C GLY A 413 -13.00 -35.85 -0.22
N ARG A 414 -13.38 -35.40 0.97
CA ARG A 414 -14.01 -34.10 1.17
C ARG A 414 -12.95 -33.08 1.54
N ASP A 415 -12.85 -32.02 0.77
CA ASP A 415 -11.94 -30.92 1.06
C ASP A 415 -12.73 -29.69 1.51
N ILE A 416 -12.13 -28.92 2.42
CA ILE A 416 -12.68 -27.64 2.87
C ILE A 416 -11.66 -26.55 2.62
N LEU A 417 -12.06 -25.56 1.84
CA LEU A 417 -11.31 -24.34 1.64
C LEU A 417 -11.86 -23.25 2.55
N CYS A 418 -11.03 -22.69 3.43
CA CYS A 418 -11.40 -21.59 4.32
C CYS A 418 -10.76 -20.29 3.84
N VAL A 419 -11.59 -19.34 3.42
CA VAL A 419 -11.20 -17.96 3.12
C VAL A 419 -11.45 -17.11 4.35
N LEU A 420 -10.41 -16.48 4.91
CA LEU A 420 -10.55 -15.53 6.00
C LEU A 420 -10.43 -14.11 5.44
N TYR A 421 -11.48 -13.30 5.60
CA TYR A 421 -11.44 -11.87 5.31
C TYR A 421 -11.48 -11.07 6.61
N SER A 422 -10.49 -10.21 6.86
CA SER A 422 -10.30 -9.53 8.14
C SER A 422 -10.04 -8.04 8.00
N LYS A 423 -10.51 -7.22 8.96
CA LYS A 423 -10.12 -5.80 9.07
C LYS A 423 -8.72 -5.61 9.69
N GLU A 424 -8.21 -6.62 10.38
CA GLU A 424 -6.95 -6.57 11.12
C GLU A 424 -6.04 -7.76 10.76
N LYS A 425 -4.73 -7.57 10.92
CA LYS A 425 -3.76 -8.62 10.60
C LYS A 425 -3.94 -9.81 11.52
N LEU A 426 -4.04 -11.00 10.95
CA LEU A 426 -4.16 -12.24 11.70
C LEU A 426 -2.82 -12.95 11.82
N ASN A 427 -2.58 -13.61 12.95
CA ASN A 427 -1.50 -14.58 13.07
C ASN A 427 -1.94 -15.90 12.41
N ILE A 428 -1.78 -15.97 11.08
CA ILE A 428 -2.26 -17.10 10.29
C ILE A 428 -1.58 -18.41 10.68
N ASP A 429 -0.32 -18.38 11.09
CA ASP A 429 0.40 -19.60 11.49
C ASP A 429 -0.14 -20.16 12.81
N ASP A 430 -0.49 -19.29 13.78
CA ASP A 430 -1.19 -19.70 15.00
C ASP A 430 -2.59 -20.26 14.71
N ILE A 431 -3.34 -19.63 13.79
CA ILE A 431 -4.67 -20.13 13.38
C ILE A 431 -4.55 -21.50 12.72
N VAL A 432 -3.59 -21.70 11.81
CA VAL A 432 -3.35 -22.98 11.15
C VAL A 432 -2.91 -24.05 12.16
N ASN A 433 -2.06 -23.70 13.12
CA ASN A 433 -1.65 -24.63 14.18
C ASN A 433 -2.83 -25.04 15.08
N LYS A 434 -3.70 -24.10 15.46
CA LYS A 434 -4.92 -24.39 16.22
C LYS A 434 -5.92 -25.21 15.40
N ALA A 435 -6.01 -24.96 14.09
CA ALA A 435 -6.87 -25.70 13.18
C ALA A 435 -6.49 -27.20 13.08
N ARG A 436 -5.20 -27.53 13.28
CA ARG A 436 -4.69 -28.91 13.32
C ARG A 436 -5.03 -29.67 14.61
N SER A 437 -5.51 -29.00 15.67
CA SER A 437 -5.82 -29.63 16.95
C SER A 437 -6.85 -30.76 16.81
N SER A 438 -6.65 -31.88 17.51
CA SER A 438 -7.52 -33.07 17.43
C SER A 438 -8.78 -33.01 18.30
N SER A 439 -9.06 -31.87 18.97
CA SER A 439 -10.16 -31.75 19.92
C SER A 439 -11.54 -31.60 19.27
N SER A 440 -11.62 -31.19 18.00
CA SER A 440 -12.87 -30.99 17.24
C SER A 440 -12.63 -31.07 15.72
N ASP A 441 -13.68 -30.89 14.92
CA ASP A 441 -13.57 -30.80 13.46
C ASP A 441 -12.88 -29.49 13.00
N PHE A 442 -12.40 -29.47 11.76
CA PHE A 442 -11.65 -28.34 11.19
C PHE A 442 -12.39 -27.00 11.29
N VAL A 443 -13.69 -26.97 10.96
CA VAL A 443 -14.49 -25.74 10.99
C VAL A 443 -14.59 -25.21 12.43
N SER A 444 -14.84 -26.11 13.38
CA SER A 444 -14.88 -25.78 14.82
C SER A 444 -13.54 -25.27 15.33
N ASN A 445 -12.42 -25.89 14.93
CA ASN A 445 -11.09 -25.46 15.37
C ASN A 445 -10.74 -24.05 14.84
N VAL A 446 -11.03 -23.77 13.57
CA VAL A 446 -10.81 -22.43 12.97
C VAL A 446 -11.71 -21.39 13.66
N LYS A 447 -13.00 -21.68 13.84
CA LYS A 447 -13.92 -20.77 14.56
C LYS A 447 -13.47 -20.53 16.00
N GLY A 448 -12.98 -21.57 16.69
CA GLY A 448 -12.43 -21.45 18.04
C GLY A 448 -11.21 -20.53 18.08
N ALA A 449 -10.28 -20.70 17.13
CA ALA A 449 -9.10 -19.85 16.99
C ALA A 449 -9.43 -18.37 16.71
N LEU A 450 -10.54 -18.10 16.02
CA LEU A 450 -11.00 -16.75 15.66
C LEU A 450 -12.01 -16.14 16.64
N SER A 451 -12.53 -16.91 17.59
CA SER A 451 -13.81 -16.67 18.29
C SER A 451 -14.03 -15.25 18.82
N SER A 452 -13.03 -14.60 19.41
CA SER A 452 -13.16 -13.22 19.94
C SER A 452 -13.24 -12.14 18.86
N SER A 453 -12.80 -12.46 17.64
CA SER A 453 -12.65 -11.55 16.50
C SER A 453 -13.66 -11.78 15.38
N MET A 454 -14.44 -12.86 15.43
CA MET A 454 -15.35 -13.24 14.35
C MET A 454 -16.66 -12.45 14.43
N PHE A 455 -17.18 -12.02 13.27
CA PHE A 455 -18.55 -11.48 13.20
C PHE A 455 -19.57 -12.53 13.60
N LYS A 456 -20.60 -12.10 14.35
CA LYS A 456 -21.74 -12.96 14.70
C LYS A 456 -22.55 -13.28 13.46
N GLY A 457 -23.22 -14.43 13.44
CA GLY A 457 -23.99 -14.85 12.26
C GLY A 457 -25.20 -13.98 11.98
N THR A 458 -25.74 -13.32 13.00
CA THR A 458 -26.78 -12.29 12.84
C THR A 458 -26.29 -11.06 12.09
N ASP A 459 -24.98 -10.84 12.09
CA ASP A 459 -24.34 -9.63 11.61
C ASP A 459 -23.68 -9.87 10.24
N VAL A 460 -23.90 -11.05 9.62
CA VAL A 460 -23.38 -11.44 8.31
C VAL A 460 -24.49 -11.98 7.42
N THR A 461 -24.59 -11.47 6.20
CA THR A 461 -25.49 -11.94 5.16
C THR A 461 -24.70 -12.62 4.05
N PHE A 462 -25.13 -13.81 3.63
CA PHE A 462 -24.57 -14.56 2.50
C PHE A 462 -25.57 -14.63 1.34
N SER A 463 -25.09 -14.76 0.11
CA SER A 463 -25.94 -14.95 -1.08
C SER A 463 -26.21 -16.44 -1.34
N SER A 464 -27.38 -16.75 -1.88
CA SER A 464 -27.71 -18.11 -2.33
C SER A 464 -27.17 -18.44 -3.73
N SER A 465 -26.92 -17.43 -4.56
CA SER A 465 -26.57 -17.59 -5.98
C SER A 465 -25.09 -17.43 -6.30
N LYS A 466 -24.31 -16.85 -5.38
CA LYS A 466 -22.88 -16.59 -5.53
C LYS A 466 -22.19 -16.60 -4.18
N ILE A 467 -20.88 -16.83 -4.16
CA ILE A 467 -20.12 -16.69 -2.91
C ILE A 467 -19.93 -15.21 -2.63
N SER A 468 -20.79 -14.65 -1.79
CA SER A 468 -20.65 -13.28 -1.31
C SER A 468 -20.99 -13.16 0.16
N PHE A 469 -20.42 -12.16 0.81
CA PHE A 469 -20.70 -11.84 2.20
C PHE A 469 -20.86 -10.33 2.37
N ASP A 470 -21.75 -9.93 3.27
CA ASP A 470 -21.91 -8.56 3.73
C ASP A 470 -22.11 -8.59 5.24
N ALA A 471 -21.21 -7.98 5.99
CA ALA A 471 -21.13 -8.04 7.43
C ALA A 471 -21.08 -6.64 8.04
N SER A 472 -21.85 -6.42 9.09
CA SER A 472 -21.93 -5.12 9.77
C SER A 472 -22.21 -5.29 11.25
N SER A 473 -21.27 -4.86 12.10
CA SER A 473 -21.37 -4.95 13.56
C SER A 473 -21.03 -3.63 14.23
N LYS A 474 -21.67 -3.35 15.37
CA LYS A 474 -21.31 -2.25 16.27
C LYS A 474 -20.18 -2.63 17.22
N SER A 475 -19.84 -3.92 17.32
CA SER A 475 -18.74 -4.38 18.15
C SER A 475 -17.41 -3.97 17.54
N THR A 476 -16.49 -3.46 18.36
CA THR A 476 -15.10 -3.19 17.97
C THR A 476 -14.23 -4.44 17.98
N SER A 477 -14.70 -5.57 18.52
CA SER A 477 -13.95 -6.83 18.49
C SER A 477 -14.20 -7.63 17.22
N GLU A 478 -15.36 -7.45 16.58
CA GLU A 478 -15.77 -8.24 15.41
C GLU A 478 -15.10 -7.69 14.13
N LYS A 479 -14.11 -8.42 13.63
CA LYS A 479 -13.18 -8.02 12.56
C LYS A 479 -13.03 -9.03 11.45
N VAL A 480 -13.45 -10.29 11.64
CA VAL A 480 -13.16 -11.41 10.71
C VAL A 480 -14.42 -12.11 10.25
N VAL A 481 -14.52 -12.38 8.95
CA VAL A 481 -15.52 -13.27 8.36
C VAL A 481 -14.81 -14.50 7.77
N PRO A 482 -14.95 -15.69 8.38
CA PRO A 482 -14.50 -16.94 7.79
C PRO A 482 -15.56 -17.51 6.84
N ILE A 483 -15.14 -17.89 5.64
CA ILE A 483 -15.99 -18.49 4.61
C ILE A 483 -15.45 -19.89 4.32
N PHE A 484 -16.23 -20.91 4.63
CA PHE A 484 -15.84 -22.31 4.41
C PHE A 484 -16.53 -22.84 3.16
N ILE A 485 -15.75 -23.35 2.21
CA ILE A 485 -16.23 -23.84 0.92
C ILE A 485 -15.91 -25.34 0.87
N GLU A 486 -16.93 -26.18 0.92
CA GLU A 486 -16.79 -27.63 0.80
C GLU A 486 -16.71 -28.03 -0.67
N MET A 487 -15.78 -28.93 -0.98
CA MET A 487 -15.55 -29.49 -2.30
C MET A 487 -15.43 -31.00 -2.19
N ASN A 488 -15.98 -31.72 -3.17
CA ASN A 488 -15.82 -33.16 -3.28
C ASN A 488 -14.74 -33.46 -4.32
N HIS A 489 -13.78 -34.25 -3.91
CA HIS A 489 -12.68 -34.76 -4.71
C HIS A 489 -12.85 -36.28 -4.89
N GLN A 490 -12.79 -36.75 -6.14
CA GLN A 490 -12.97 -38.16 -6.53
C GLN A 490 -11.69 -38.78 -7.09
#